data_AF-A0A328YQK5-F1
#
_entry.id   AF-A0A328YQK5-F1
#
_cell.length_a   1.000
_cell.length_b   1.000
_cell.length_c   1.000
_cell.angle_alpha   90.00
_cell.angle_beta   90.00
_cell.angle_gamma   90.00
#
_symmetry.space_group_name_H-M   'P 1'
#
loop_
_entity.id
_entity.type
_entity.pdbx_description
1 polymer ?
#
loop_
_entity_poly.entity_id
_entity_poly.type
_entity_poly.pdbx_seq_one_letter_code
_entity_poly.pdbx_strand_id
1 'polypeptide(L)'
;MSTDPHARTFHSYEPRHGHGLPHDPFNAIVGPRPIGWISTRGATGALNLAPYSFFNAFNYTPPILGFASIGAKDTLANVEATGEFVWNLATRELAEAMNQTCAAVPPEVDEFALAGLTPLASRLVAPPRVAESPVAMECRRTQIVQLQGADGTKVPTWLVLGEVVAVHIDTALLKDGVYDTANAGHILRAGGPADYFTVGPEQVFRMFRPR
;
A
#
# COMPACT_ATOMS: atom_id res chain seq x y z
N MET A 1 4.05 -50.45 4.47
CA MET A 1 3.33 -49.52 3.59
C MET A 1 3.94 -48.15 3.80
N SER A 2 4.70 -47.65 2.82
CA SER A 2 5.36 -46.35 2.88
C SER A 2 4.28 -45.28 2.77
N THR A 3 4.05 -44.48 3.81
CA THR A 3 3.24 -43.28 3.73
C THR A 3 3.98 -42.29 2.82
N ASP A 4 3.37 -41.93 1.68
CA ASP A 4 3.91 -40.90 0.81
C ASP A 4 4.06 -39.59 1.61
N PRO A 5 5.28 -39.06 1.81
CA PRO A 5 5.52 -37.81 2.55
C PRO A 5 4.88 -36.59 1.86
N HIS A 6 4.34 -36.74 0.65
CA HIS A 6 3.66 -35.71 -0.12
C HIS A 6 2.13 -35.83 -0.13
N ALA A 7 1.54 -36.77 0.61
CA ALA A 7 0.10 -36.91 0.72
C ALA A 7 -0.52 -35.73 1.51
N ARG A 8 -0.74 -34.61 0.82
CA ARG A 8 -1.50 -33.45 1.32
C ARG A 8 -2.91 -33.48 0.72
N THR A 9 -3.91 -33.26 1.56
CA THR A 9 -5.27 -32.99 1.11
C THR A 9 -5.42 -31.50 0.82
N PHE A 10 -6.00 -31.15 -0.33
CA PHE A 10 -6.19 -29.76 -0.76
C PHE A 10 -7.67 -29.39 -0.85
N HIS A 11 -8.03 -28.23 -0.29
CA HIS A 11 -9.31 -27.56 -0.61
C HIS A 11 -9.15 -26.81 -1.93
N SER A 12 -9.57 -27.42 -3.03
CA SER A 12 -9.44 -26.84 -4.37
C SER A 12 -10.78 -26.25 -4.82
N TYR A 13 -10.76 -25.03 -5.36
CA TYR A 13 -11.93 -24.38 -5.94
C TYR A 13 -11.53 -23.54 -7.15
N GLU A 14 -12.45 -23.32 -8.07
CA GLU A 14 -12.29 -22.33 -9.13
C GLU A 14 -13.02 -21.05 -8.71
N PRO A 15 -12.37 -19.88 -8.66
CA PRO A 15 -13.00 -18.65 -8.16
C PRO A 15 -14.33 -18.30 -8.84
N ARG A 16 -14.49 -18.60 -10.13
CA ARG A 16 -15.74 -18.40 -10.90
C ARG A 16 -16.92 -19.22 -10.37
N HIS A 17 -16.67 -20.28 -9.60
CA HIS A 17 -17.69 -21.12 -8.99
C HIS A 17 -17.86 -20.84 -7.48
N GLY A 18 -17.15 -19.84 -6.96
CA GLY A 18 -17.08 -19.53 -5.53
C GLY A 18 -16.03 -20.34 -4.79
N HIS A 19 -15.66 -19.88 -3.60
CA HIS A 19 -14.59 -20.48 -2.79
C HIS A 19 -15.06 -21.51 -1.75
N GLY A 20 -16.36 -21.51 -1.39
CA GLY A 20 -16.93 -22.47 -0.44
C GLY A 20 -16.41 -22.34 1.00
N LEU A 21 -15.85 -21.19 1.37
CA LEU A 21 -15.35 -20.88 2.71
C LEU A 21 -16.17 -19.74 3.35
N PRO A 22 -16.14 -19.56 4.68
CA PRO A 22 -16.90 -18.49 5.36
C PRO A 22 -16.50 -17.06 4.96
N HIS A 23 -15.23 -16.87 4.59
CA HIS A 23 -14.67 -15.61 4.12
C HIS A 23 -13.81 -15.86 2.88
N ASP A 24 -13.74 -14.88 1.98
CA ASP A 24 -12.87 -14.97 0.80
C ASP A 24 -11.40 -15.05 1.25
N PRO A 25 -10.69 -16.15 0.97
CA PRO A 25 -9.33 -16.33 1.43
C PRO A 25 -8.31 -15.61 0.53
N PHE A 26 -8.71 -15.08 -0.63
CA PHE A 26 -7.79 -14.63 -1.67
C PHE A 26 -6.76 -13.60 -1.16
N ASN A 27 -7.24 -12.53 -0.55
CA ASN A 27 -6.40 -11.49 0.03
C ASN A 27 -5.64 -11.97 1.29
N ALA A 28 -6.21 -12.89 2.06
CA ALA A 28 -5.57 -13.49 3.23
C ALA A 28 -4.36 -14.36 2.86
N ILE A 29 -4.47 -15.11 1.77
CA ILE A 29 -3.40 -15.95 1.22
C ILE A 29 -2.28 -15.08 0.65
N VAL A 30 -2.63 -14.01 -0.06
CA VAL A 30 -1.67 -13.02 -0.57
C VAL A 30 -1.40 -11.99 0.54
N GLY A 31 -0.71 -12.41 1.60
CA GLY A 31 -0.40 -11.53 2.73
C GLY A 31 0.76 -12.01 3.60
N PRO A 32 1.12 -11.25 4.65
CA PRO A 32 0.59 -9.92 4.96
C PRO A 32 1.04 -8.86 3.93
N ARG A 33 0.15 -7.93 3.57
CA ARG A 33 0.36 -6.98 2.46
C ARG A 33 0.90 -5.64 2.98
N PRO A 34 1.91 -5.06 2.32
CA PRO A 34 2.31 -3.69 2.61
C PRO A 34 1.17 -2.72 2.27
N ILE A 35 1.10 -1.63 3.03
CA ILE A 35 0.03 -0.63 2.90
C ILE A 35 0.56 0.54 2.06
N GLY A 36 -0.12 0.82 0.95
CA GLY A 36 0.04 2.06 0.22
C GLY A 36 -0.75 3.15 0.91
N TRP A 37 -0.16 3.94 1.81
CA TRP A 37 -0.85 5.07 2.43
C TRP A 37 -0.60 6.32 1.60
N ILE A 38 -1.55 6.62 0.72
CA ILE A 38 -1.35 7.52 -0.41
C ILE A 38 -2.00 8.87 -0.12
N SER A 39 -1.18 9.92 -0.13
CA SER A 39 -1.68 11.29 -0.17
C SER A 39 -1.67 11.84 -1.59
N THR A 40 -2.72 12.59 -1.91
CA THR A 40 -2.90 13.29 -3.18
C THR A 40 -3.40 14.71 -2.93
N ARG A 41 -3.35 15.53 -3.98
CA ARG A 41 -3.94 16.86 -3.99
C ARG A 41 -4.78 16.99 -5.24
N GLY A 42 -6.06 17.31 -5.08
CA GLY A 42 -6.96 17.55 -6.20
C GLY A 42 -6.62 18.85 -6.94
N ALA A 43 -7.16 19.02 -8.16
CA ALA A 43 -6.93 20.20 -8.98
C ALA A 43 -7.41 21.51 -8.33
N THR A 44 -8.40 21.44 -7.44
CA THR A 44 -8.91 22.57 -6.64
C THR A 44 -8.07 22.85 -5.40
N GLY A 45 -7.04 22.03 -5.14
CA GLY A 45 -6.16 22.13 -4.00
C GLY A 45 -6.57 21.30 -2.78
N ALA A 46 -7.75 20.65 -2.81
CA ALA A 46 -8.22 19.75 -1.75
C ALA A 46 -7.21 18.63 -1.49
N LEU A 47 -6.95 18.35 -0.21
CA LEU A 47 -6.06 17.27 0.20
C LEU A 47 -6.87 15.98 0.37
N ASN A 48 -6.28 14.87 -0.04
CA ASN A 48 -6.84 13.55 0.16
C ASN A 48 -5.77 12.62 0.72
N LEU A 49 -6.12 11.75 1.68
CA LEU A 49 -5.25 10.70 2.20
C LEU A 49 -6.03 9.39 2.35
N ALA A 50 -5.55 8.30 1.75
CA ALA A 50 -6.25 7.01 1.81
C ALA A 50 -5.29 5.81 1.78
N PRO A 51 -5.59 4.72 2.50
CA PRO A 51 -4.78 3.50 2.49
C PRO A 51 -5.24 2.48 1.45
N TYR A 52 -4.28 1.83 0.79
CA TYR A 52 -4.48 0.81 -0.23
C TYR A 52 -3.69 -0.44 0.13
N SER A 53 -4.37 -1.54 0.44
CA SER A 53 -3.68 -2.81 0.74
C SER A 53 -3.26 -3.61 -0.51
N PHE A 54 -3.63 -3.16 -1.71
CA PHE A 54 -3.11 -3.67 -2.97
C PHE A 54 -1.99 -2.74 -3.44
N PHE A 55 -0.84 -2.82 -2.79
CA PHE A 55 0.33 -1.96 -3.00
C PHE A 55 1.60 -2.80 -3.08
N ASN A 56 2.57 -2.41 -3.91
CA ASN A 56 3.93 -2.96 -3.88
C ASN A 56 4.95 -2.06 -4.63
N ALA A 57 6.23 -2.42 -4.53
CA ALA A 57 7.27 -1.98 -5.45
C ALA A 57 7.25 -2.83 -6.73
N PHE A 58 7.53 -2.19 -7.88
CA PHE A 58 7.49 -2.79 -9.21
C PHE A 58 8.82 -2.70 -9.97
N ASN A 59 9.73 -1.81 -9.58
CA ASN A 59 11.06 -1.71 -10.19
C ASN A 59 12.09 -1.09 -9.23
N TYR A 60 13.36 -1.45 -9.37
CA TYR A 60 14.47 -0.88 -8.58
C TYR A 60 15.06 0.39 -9.21
N THR A 61 15.26 0.43 -10.53
CA THR A 61 15.91 1.56 -11.21
C THR A 61 15.29 1.81 -12.60
N PRO A 62 14.58 2.93 -12.81
CA PRO A 62 14.16 3.88 -11.78
C PRO A 62 13.22 3.21 -10.75
N PRO A 63 13.21 3.64 -9.49
CA PRO A 63 12.31 3.07 -8.49
C PRO A 63 10.84 3.32 -8.88
N ILE A 64 10.06 2.25 -9.01
CA ILE A 64 8.63 2.33 -9.31
C ILE A 64 7.86 1.63 -8.19
N LEU A 65 6.85 2.31 -7.67
CA LEU A 65 5.85 1.71 -6.79
C LEU A 65 4.45 1.91 -7.36
N GLY A 66 3.48 1.16 -6.84
CA GLY A 66 2.13 1.24 -7.33
C GLY A 66 1.08 0.71 -6.37
N PHE A 67 -0.15 1.15 -6.59
CA PHE A 67 -1.33 0.73 -5.84
C PHE A 67 -2.51 0.48 -6.79
N ALA A 68 -3.43 -0.39 -6.39
CA ALA A 68 -4.66 -0.63 -7.13
C ALA A 68 -5.88 0.01 -6.44
N SER A 69 -6.60 0.86 -7.18
CA SER A 69 -7.86 1.45 -6.73
C SER A 69 -9.04 0.63 -7.24
N ILE A 70 -9.86 0.09 -6.34
CA ILE A 70 -11.16 -0.51 -6.68
C ILE A 70 -12.19 0.62 -6.72
N GLY A 71 -12.80 0.82 -7.89
CA GLY A 71 -13.66 1.96 -8.17
C GLY A 71 -12.90 3.26 -8.43
N ALA A 72 -13.64 4.24 -8.95
CA ALA A 72 -13.16 5.61 -9.14
C ALA A 72 -13.25 6.38 -7.82
N LYS A 73 -12.18 6.29 -7.02
CA LYS A 73 -12.02 7.02 -5.75
C LYS A 73 -11.24 8.32 -5.97
N ASP A 74 -11.31 9.22 -4.99
CA ASP A 74 -10.68 10.54 -5.06
C ASP A 74 -9.17 10.47 -5.30
N THR A 75 -8.44 9.58 -4.63
CA THR A 75 -7.01 9.35 -4.93
C THR A 75 -6.76 9.02 -6.42
N LEU A 76 -7.58 8.16 -7.05
CA LEU A 76 -7.42 7.82 -8.47
C LEU A 76 -7.69 9.05 -9.34
N ALA A 77 -8.81 9.74 -9.10
CA ALA A 77 -9.19 10.94 -9.84
C ALA A 77 -8.13 12.05 -9.72
N ASN A 78 -7.58 12.25 -8.53
CA ASN A 78 -6.53 13.22 -8.26
C ASN A 78 -5.24 12.87 -9.01
N VAL A 79 -4.82 11.59 -9.01
CA VAL A 79 -3.63 11.16 -9.75
C VAL A 79 -3.83 11.22 -11.26
N GLU A 80 -5.03 10.93 -11.75
CA GLU A 80 -5.38 11.11 -13.17
C GLU A 80 -5.28 12.57 -13.59
N ALA A 81 -5.77 13.49 -12.76
CA ALA A 81 -5.79 14.92 -13.06
C ALA A 81 -4.44 15.61 -12.90
N THR A 82 -3.66 15.24 -11.87
CA THR A 82 -2.44 15.96 -11.47
C THR A 82 -1.16 15.22 -11.79
N GLY A 83 -1.22 13.89 -11.94
CA GLY A 83 -0.05 13.06 -12.20
C GLY A 83 0.87 12.85 -11.00
N GLU A 84 0.46 13.23 -9.78
CA GLU A 84 1.33 13.23 -8.61
C GLU A 84 0.67 12.57 -7.40
N PHE A 85 1.48 11.89 -6.60
CA PHE A 85 1.07 11.34 -5.31
C PHE A 85 2.28 11.12 -4.40
N VAL A 86 2.02 10.87 -3.12
CA VAL A 86 3.04 10.52 -2.14
C VAL A 86 2.63 9.23 -1.44
N TRP A 87 3.58 8.31 -1.29
CA TRP A 87 3.44 7.17 -0.39
C TRP A 87 4.04 7.51 0.97
N ASN A 88 3.32 7.20 2.04
CA ASN A 88 3.75 7.38 3.42
C ASN A 88 3.81 6.01 4.10
N LEU A 89 4.84 5.78 4.91
CA LEU A 89 4.93 4.55 5.68
C LEU A 89 3.90 4.56 6.82
N ALA A 90 2.94 3.63 6.75
CA ALA A 90 2.05 3.36 7.87
C ALA A 90 2.81 2.57 8.95
N THR A 91 2.86 3.13 10.16
CA THR A 91 3.49 2.49 11.32
C THR A 91 2.47 2.07 12.38
N ARG A 92 2.92 1.33 13.39
CA ARG A 92 2.07 0.91 14.51
C ARG A 92 1.52 2.10 15.29
N GLU A 93 2.34 3.13 15.51
CA GLU A 93 1.94 4.37 16.20
C GLU A 93 0.87 5.15 15.43
N LEU A 94 0.85 5.02 14.10
CA LEU A 94 -0.07 5.71 13.20
C LEU A 94 -1.24 4.83 12.75
N ALA A 95 -1.39 3.61 13.26
CA ALA A 95 -2.32 2.62 12.74
C ALA A 95 -3.78 3.10 12.80
N GLU A 96 -4.20 3.67 13.93
CA GLU A 96 -5.55 4.18 14.13
C GLU A 96 -5.82 5.40 13.25
N ALA A 97 -4.86 6.33 13.14
CA ALA A 97 -4.98 7.50 12.26
C ALA A 97 -5.09 7.07 10.79
N MET A 98 -4.22 6.17 10.33
CA MET A 98 -4.30 5.55 9.00
C MET A 98 -5.65 4.86 8.78
N ASN A 99 -6.17 4.16 9.79
CA ASN A 99 -7.48 3.51 9.67
C ASN A 99 -8.63 4.52 9.58
N GLN A 100 -8.56 5.68 10.26
CA GLN A 100 -9.54 6.76 10.11
C GLN A 100 -9.59 7.31 8.67
N THR A 101 -8.44 7.34 7.98
CA THR A 101 -8.40 7.75 6.56
C THR A 101 -9.01 6.72 5.60
N CYS A 102 -9.59 5.63 6.09
CA CYS A 102 -10.44 4.72 5.29
C CYS A 102 -11.88 5.21 5.16
N ALA A 103 -12.29 6.20 5.95
CA ALA A 103 -13.69 6.64 6.03
C ALA A 103 -14.20 7.06 4.64
N ALA A 104 -15.42 6.65 4.31
CA ALA A 104 -16.09 7.11 3.10
C ALA A 104 -16.62 8.52 3.33
N VAL A 105 -15.81 9.51 2.95
CA VAL A 105 -16.14 10.94 3.07
C VAL A 105 -16.32 11.58 1.69
N PRO A 106 -17.03 12.72 1.60
CA PRO A 106 -17.09 13.49 0.37
C PRO A 106 -15.70 14.00 -0.09
N PRO A 107 -15.48 14.22 -1.40
CA PRO A 107 -14.17 14.61 -1.96
C PRO A 107 -13.60 15.94 -1.42
N GLU A 108 -14.45 16.80 -0.86
CA GLU A 108 -14.05 18.06 -0.24
C GLU A 108 -13.51 17.91 1.20
N VAL A 109 -13.66 16.74 1.81
CA VAL A 109 -13.18 16.49 3.17
C VAL A 109 -11.70 16.14 3.16
N ASP A 110 -10.93 16.86 3.96
CA ASP A 110 -9.50 16.60 4.16
C ASP A 110 -9.30 15.48 5.19
N GLU A 111 -8.88 14.29 4.74
CA GLU A 111 -8.64 13.17 5.66
C GLU A 111 -7.41 13.37 6.58
N PHE A 112 -6.49 14.30 6.26
CA PHE A 112 -5.43 14.66 7.21
C PHE A 112 -6.07 15.28 8.46
N ALA A 113 -6.97 16.24 8.26
CA ALA A 113 -7.68 16.88 9.36
C ALA A 113 -8.58 15.88 10.11
N LEU A 114 -9.27 14.99 9.39
CA LEU A 114 -10.12 13.95 9.99
C LEU A 114 -9.32 13.00 10.90
N ALA A 115 -8.12 12.61 10.47
CA ALA A 115 -7.26 11.69 11.20
C ALA A 115 -6.32 12.38 12.21
N GLY A 116 -6.37 13.71 12.33
CA GLY A 116 -5.50 14.48 13.22
C GLY A 116 -4.02 14.47 12.81
N LEU A 117 -3.76 14.40 11.51
CA LEU A 117 -2.42 14.33 10.93
C LEU A 117 -1.99 15.67 10.35
N THR A 118 -0.68 15.93 10.37
CA THR A 118 -0.13 17.18 9.87
C THR A 118 0.34 17.03 8.42
N PRO A 119 -0.23 17.79 7.46
CA PRO A 119 0.29 17.80 6.10
C PRO A 119 1.65 18.52 6.06
N LEU A 120 2.68 17.83 5.58
CA LEU A 120 4.03 18.36 5.41
C LEU A 120 4.35 18.56 3.93
N ALA A 121 4.80 19.76 3.55
CA ALA A 121 5.14 20.04 2.16
C ALA A 121 6.18 19.05 1.59
N SER A 122 5.91 18.60 0.37
CA SER A 122 6.83 17.83 -0.48
C SER A 122 7.80 18.76 -1.20
N ARG A 123 8.91 18.20 -1.71
CA ARG A 123 9.99 18.97 -2.37
C ARG A 123 9.81 19.06 -3.88
N LEU A 124 9.33 18.00 -4.53
CA LEU A 124 9.28 17.82 -5.97
C LEU A 124 7.87 17.57 -6.54
N VAL A 125 6.89 17.31 -5.68
CA VAL A 125 5.47 17.12 -6.04
C VAL A 125 4.55 18.00 -5.18
N ALA A 126 3.33 18.25 -5.64
CA ALA A 126 2.34 19.07 -4.97
C ALA A 126 1.61 18.40 -3.77
N PRO A 127 1.32 17.08 -3.78
CA PRO A 127 0.71 16.42 -2.62
C PRO A 127 1.63 16.43 -1.40
N PRO A 128 1.10 16.71 -0.19
CA PRO A 128 1.89 16.71 1.03
C PRO A 128 2.21 15.29 1.50
N ARG A 129 3.28 15.15 2.28
CA ARG A 129 3.59 13.97 3.11
C ARG A 129 2.81 14.04 4.42
N VAL A 130 2.70 12.91 5.12
CA VAL A 130 2.29 12.86 6.53
C VAL A 130 3.49 13.20 7.39
N ALA A 131 3.45 14.29 8.16
CA ALA A 131 4.60 14.76 8.94
C ALA A 131 5.07 13.73 9.97
N GLU A 132 4.12 12.98 10.54
CA GLU A 132 4.34 11.98 11.57
C GLU A 132 4.91 10.66 10.99
N SER A 133 4.82 10.46 9.67
CA SER A 133 5.35 9.26 9.01
C SER A 133 6.88 9.34 8.91
N PRO A 134 7.63 8.32 9.40
CA PRO A 134 9.09 8.37 9.41
C PRO A 134 9.70 8.12 8.02
N VAL A 135 8.90 7.65 7.05
CA VAL A 135 9.34 7.48 5.67
C VAL A 135 8.26 7.99 4.71
N ALA A 136 8.68 8.67 3.66
CA ALA A 136 7.79 9.04 2.56
C ALA A 136 8.51 9.01 1.21
N MET A 137 7.77 8.71 0.16
CA MET A 137 8.24 8.70 -1.22
C MET A 137 7.35 9.59 -2.08
N GLU A 138 7.94 10.59 -2.72
CA GLU A 138 7.26 11.46 -3.68
C GLU A 138 7.26 10.79 -5.05
N CYS A 139 6.09 10.71 -5.69
CA CYS A 139 5.90 9.94 -6.91
C CYS A 139 5.27 10.77 -8.04
N ARG A 140 5.76 10.54 -9.26
CA ARG A 140 5.09 11.00 -10.50
C ARG A 140 4.50 9.80 -11.22
N ARG A 141 3.22 9.89 -11.54
CA ARG A 141 2.45 8.87 -12.24
C ARG A 141 3.05 8.59 -13.61
N THR A 142 3.42 7.34 -13.85
CA THR A 142 3.87 6.86 -15.16
C THR A 142 2.72 6.22 -15.93
N GLN A 143 1.91 5.39 -15.26
CA GLN A 143 0.85 4.61 -15.91
C GLN A 143 -0.38 4.50 -15.01
N ILE A 144 -1.55 4.49 -15.65
CA ILE A 144 -2.79 4.03 -15.06
C ILE A 144 -3.37 2.99 -16.00
N VAL A 145 -3.54 1.77 -15.50
CA VAL A 145 -4.00 0.63 -16.29
C VAL A 145 -5.28 0.10 -15.69
N GLN A 146 -6.38 0.23 -16.41
CA GLN A 146 -7.61 -0.45 -16.03
C GLN A 146 -7.44 -1.96 -16.25
N LEU A 147 -7.57 -2.70 -15.15
CA LEU A 147 -7.40 -4.15 -15.13
C LEU A 147 -8.52 -4.86 -15.90
N GLN A 148 -8.26 -6.11 -16.27
CA GLN A 148 -9.21 -6.95 -16.98
C GLN A 148 -9.05 -8.42 -16.58
N GLY A 149 -10.12 -9.18 -16.75
CA GLY A 149 -10.08 -10.64 -16.69
C GLY A 149 -9.27 -11.24 -17.83
N ALA A 150 -8.94 -12.52 -17.71
CA ALA A 150 -8.24 -13.28 -18.76
C ALA A 150 -9.05 -13.39 -20.07
N ASP A 151 -10.37 -13.20 -19.98
CA ASP A 151 -11.31 -13.11 -21.10
C ASP A 151 -11.30 -11.72 -21.80
N GLY A 152 -10.53 -10.76 -21.27
CA GLY A 152 -10.46 -9.39 -21.78
C GLY A 152 -11.51 -8.44 -21.18
N THR A 153 -12.42 -8.93 -20.35
CA THR A 153 -13.47 -8.10 -19.74
C THR A 153 -12.87 -7.13 -18.74
N LYS A 154 -13.11 -5.83 -18.90
CA LYS A 154 -12.63 -4.80 -17.97
C LYS A 154 -13.26 -4.97 -16.60
N VAL A 155 -12.46 -4.81 -15.55
CA VAL A 155 -12.94 -4.73 -14.16
C VAL A 155 -12.84 -3.29 -13.66
N PRO A 156 -13.69 -2.87 -12.70
CA PRO A 156 -13.63 -1.54 -12.11
C PRO A 156 -12.47 -1.45 -11.11
N THR A 157 -11.25 -1.74 -11.55
CA THR A 157 -10.02 -1.64 -10.77
C THR A 157 -8.90 -1.11 -11.64
N TRP A 158 -8.17 -0.13 -11.13
CA TRP A 158 -7.10 0.56 -11.84
C TRP A 158 -5.80 0.38 -11.09
N LEU A 159 -4.78 -0.17 -11.76
CA LEU A 159 -3.41 -0.16 -11.28
C LEU A 159 -2.78 1.19 -11.61
N VAL A 160 -2.36 1.90 -10.57
CA VAL A 160 -1.63 3.17 -10.66
C VAL A 160 -0.16 2.87 -10.39
N LEU A 161 0.72 3.26 -11.32
CA LEU A 161 2.17 3.16 -11.17
C LEU A 161 2.78 4.56 -11.17
N GLY A 162 3.79 4.77 -10.33
CA GLY A 162 4.55 6.00 -10.28
C GLY A 162 6.04 5.77 -10.05
N GLU A 163 6.85 6.60 -10.70
CA GLU A 163 8.29 6.70 -10.45
C GLU A 163 8.50 7.51 -9.15
N VAL A 164 9.32 6.97 -8.25
CA VAL A 164 9.74 7.67 -7.04
C VAL A 164 10.80 8.70 -7.40
N VAL A 165 10.45 9.98 -7.26
CA VAL A 165 11.31 11.12 -7.61
C VAL A 165 12.04 11.73 -6.39
N ALA A 166 11.56 11.46 -5.17
CA ALA A 166 12.26 11.76 -3.93
C ALA A 166 11.93 10.75 -2.84
N VAL A 167 12.90 10.48 -1.96
CA VAL A 167 12.75 9.62 -0.78
C VAL A 167 13.13 10.43 0.46
N HIS A 168 12.33 10.29 1.51
CA HIS A 168 12.55 10.92 2.81
C HIS A 168 12.55 9.84 3.87
N ILE A 169 13.58 9.80 4.70
CA ILE A 169 13.76 8.81 5.76
C ILE A 169 14.16 9.56 7.02
N ASP A 170 13.47 9.29 8.13
CA ASP A 170 13.95 9.69 9.45
C ASP A 170 15.31 9.04 9.69
N THR A 171 16.32 9.87 9.95
CA THR A 171 17.69 9.44 10.21
C THR A 171 17.81 8.44 11.37
N ALA A 172 16.85 8.40 12.30
CA ALA A 172 16.79 7.38 13.35
C ALA A 172 16.70 5.94 12.79
N LEU A 173 16.13 5.78 11.59
CA LEU A 173 16.01 4.51 10.86
C LEU A 173 17.21 4.20 9.97
N LEU A 174 18.26 5.00 10.00
CA LEU A 174 19.51 4.74 9.27
C LEU A 174 20.59 4.29 10.26
N LYS A 175 20.83 2.97 10.34
CA LYS A 175 21.92 2.39 11.12
C LYS A 175 23.13 2.20 10.21
N ASP A 176 24.19 2.97 10.44
CA ASP A 176 25.40 2.98 9.60
C ASP A 176 25.10 3.21 8.11
N GLY A 177 24.09 4.06 7.82
CA GLY A 177 23.64 4.36 6.46
C GLY A 177 22.73 3.30 5.83
N VAL A 178 22.35 2.25 6.58
CA VAL A 178 21.45 1.18 6.13
C VAL A 178 20.06 1.37 6.76
N TYR A 179 19.01 1.25 5.95
CA TYR A 179 17.64 1.33 6.43
C TYR A 179 17.29 0.17 7.38
N ASP A 180 16.81 0.51 8.57
CA ASP A 180 16.44 -0.42 9.64
C ASP A 180 14.97 -0.81 9.54
N THR A 181 14.67 -1.69 8.57
CA THR A 181 13.32 -2.18 8.31
C THR A 181 12.65 -2.78 9.56
N ALA A 182 13.44 -3.45 10.40
CA ALA A 182 12.93 -4.17 11.57
C ALA A 182 12.45 -3.25 12.69
N ASN A 183 13.04 -2.05 12.83
CA ASN A 183 12.64 -1.07 13.85
C ASN A 183 11.83 0.10 13.28
N ALA A 184 11.52 0.10 11.99
CA ALA A 184 10.71 1.15 11.36
C ALA A 184 9.21 1.10 11.69
N GLY A 185 8.76 0.10 12.47
CA GLY A 185 7.40 0.04 12.98
C GLY A 185 6.33 -0.28 11.93
N HIS A 186 6.72 -0.87 10.78
CA HIS A 186 5.80 -1.21 9.69
C HIS A 186 4.56 -1.96 10.19
N ILE A 187 3.39 -1.53 9.74
CA ILE A 187 2.17 -2.34 9.79
C ILE A 187 1.81 -2.88 8.41
N LEU A 188 1.31 -4.10 8.39
CA LEU A 188 0.92 -4.83 7.19
C LEU A 188 -0.54 -5.27 7.32
N ARG A 189 -1.32 -5.13 6.25
CA ARG A 189 -2.72 -5.57 6.23
C ARG A 189 -2.78 -7.10 6.07
N ALA A 190 -3.53 -7.76 6.94
CA ALA A 190 -3.70 -9.20 6.90
C ALA A 190 -5.01 -9.63 6.20
N GLY A 191 -5.44 -10.87 6.48
CA GLY A 191 -6.58 -11.52 5.85
C GLY A 191 -7.92 -11.36 6.56
N GLY A 192 -7.93 -11.23 7.89
CA GLY A 192 -9.17 -11.05 8.64
C GLY A 192 -9.80 -9.67 8.49
N PRO A 193 -11.03 -9.49 9.01
CA PRO A 193 -11.79 -8.24 8.88
C PRO A 193 -11.03 -7.01 9.40
N ALA A 194 -10.25 -7.16 10.46
CA ALA A 194 -9.52 -6.08 11.13
C ALA A 194 -8.06 -6.46 11.45
N ASP A 195 -7.55 -7.53 10.84
CA ASP A 195 -6.24 -8.06 11.22
C ASP A 195 -5.11 -7.25 10.58
N TYR A 196 -4.13 -6.90 11.41
CA TYR A 196 -2.87 -6.28 11.02
C TYR A 196 -1.70 -7.02 11.67
N PHE A 197 -0.57 -7.09 10.97
CA PHE A 197 0.69 -7.60 11.50
C PHE A 197 1.72 -6.49 11.59
N THR A 198 2.61 -6.61 12.56
CA THR A 198 3.83 -5.79 12.66
C THR A 198 5.05 -6.61 12.23
N VAL A 199 6.08 -5.92 11.76
CA VAL A 199 7.42 -6.49 11.60
C VAL A 199 8.31 -5.93 12.69
N GLY A 200 9.09 -6.79 13.34
CA GLY A 200 10.02 -6.46 14.40
C GLY A 200 11.36 -7.23 14.27
N PRO A 201 12.34 -6.92 15.13
CA PRO A 201 13.62 -7.61 15.16
C PRO A 201 13.52 -9.13 15.38
N GLU A 202 12.48 -9.58 16.08
CA GLU A 202 12.24 -10.98 16.40
C GLU A 202 11.85 -11.83 15.18
N GLN A 203 11.34 -11.22 14.10
CA GLN A 203 11.04 -11.92 12.84
C GLN A 203 12.22 -11.93 11.85
N VAL A 204 13.34 -11.26 12.16
CA VAL A 204 14.48 -11.19 11.25
C VAL A 204 15.23 -12.52 11.21
N PHE A 205 15.27 -13.14 10.03
CA PHE A 205 16.20 -14.21 9.71
C PHE A 205 16.96 -13.86 8.43
N ARG A 206 18.21 -14.31 8.32
CA ARG A 206 19.07 -13.96 7.18
C ARG A 206 19.15 -15.12 6.20
N MET A 207 18.89 -14.83 4.94
CA MET A 207 19.10 -15.76 3.84
C MET A 207 19.85 -15.04 2.73
N PHE A 208 21.00 -15.60 2.33
CA PHE A 208 21.82 -15.04 1.27
C PHE A 208 21.45 -15.68 -0.06
N ARG A 209 21.45 -14.88 -1.13
CA ARG A 209 21.22 -15.39 -2.48
C ARG A 209 22.27 -16.46 -2.80
N PRO A 210 21.86 -17.67 -3.24
CA PRO A 210 22.80 -18.67 -3.73
C PRO A 210 23.67 -18.09 -4.85
N ARG A 211 24.95 -18.44 -4.85
CA ARG A 211 25.89 -18.09 -5.92
C ARG A 211 25.83 -19.10 -7.06
#